data_AF-A0A9P4QUJ4-F1
#
_entry.id   AF-A0A9P4QUJ4-F1
#
_cell.length_a   1.000
_cell.length_b   1.000
_cell.length_c   1.000
_cell.angle_alpha   90.00
_cell.angle_beta   90.00
_cell.angle_gamma   90.00
#
_symmetry.space_group_name_H-M   'P 1'
#
loop_
_entity.id
_entity.type
_entity.pdbx_description
1 polymer ?
#
loop_
_entity_poly.entity_id
_entity_poly.type
_entity_poly.pdbx_seq_one_letter_code
_entity_poly.pdbx_strand_id
1 'polypeptide(L)'
;MPPMFSPSNPHSSAIHHHARTTAPPTPLLVAQSSPPNPPPTQASPTQASPIFQTWLHYTDDHWAPFSQKSQVDLNHRAEPFHLITWNVDSSAPSPQPRMSTFLHILQSTTTLSIILLQEVSKEHLAILLSSP
;
A
#
# COMPACT_ATOMS: atom_id res chain seq x y z
N MET A 1 -1.39 26.31 44.22
CA MET A 1 -0.13 27.05 44.42
C MET A 1 0.92 26.43 43.53
N PRO A 2 1.45 27.12 42.50
CA PRO A 2 2.69 26.69 41.85
C PRO A 2 3.87 27.47 42.45
N PRO A 3 5.01 26.84 42.79
CA PRO A 3 6.22 27.59 43.04
C PRO A 3 6.89 27.97 41.71
N MET A 4 7.20 29.27 41.62
CA MET A 4 8.11 29.90 40.66
C MET A 4 9.58 29.75 41.08
N PHE A 5 10.47 30.03 40.11
CA PHE A 5 11.86 30.52 40.24
C PHE A 5 12.89 29.49 40.77
N SER A 6 14.15 29.46 40.33
CA SER A 6 14.93 30.34 39.45
C SER A 6 16.24 29.64 39.05
N PRO A 7 17.01 30.22 38.12
CA PRO A 7 18.15 29.60 37.46
C PRO A 7 19.49 29.92 38.13
N SER A 8 20.54 29.40 37.49
CA SER A 8 21.92 29.90 37.42
C SER A 8 22.92 29.15 38.30
N ASN A 9 23.93 28.59 37.64
CA ASN A 9 25.29 28.70 38.18
C ASN A 9 26.30 28.79 37.03
N PRO A 10 26.98 29.93 36.86
CA PRO A 10 28.17 30.06 36.05
C PRO A 10 29.41 29.93 36.95
N HIS A 11 30.41 29.19 36.48
CA HIS A 11 31.84 29.50 36.59
C HIS A 11 32.65 28.21 36.43
N SER A 12 33.52 28.19 35.43
CA SER A 12 34.87 27.71 35.66
C SER A 12 35.81 28.34 34.64
N SER A 13 36.63 29.25 35.13
CA SER A 13 37.82 29.77 34.48
C SER A 13 38.87 28.66 34.37
N ALA A 14 39.64 28.59 33.28
CA ALA A 14 41.09 28.37 33.35
C ALA A 14 41.78 28.21 31.98
N ILE A 15 42.78 29.09 31.81
CA ILE A 15 44.16 28.80 31.38
C ILE A 15 44.46 28.70 29.88
N HIS A 16 45.23 29.71 29.45
CA HIS A 16 46.08 29.72 28.28
C HIS A 16 47.21 28.68 28.35
N HIS A 17 47.38 27.92 27.28
CA HIS A 17 48.69 27.45 26.83
C HIS A 17 48.84 27.68 25.33
N HIS A 18 49.82 28.51 24.97
CA HIS A 18 50.32 28.61 23.61
C HIS A 18 51.14 27.37 23.28
N ALA A 19 50.66 26.56 22.34
CA ALA A 19 51.48 25.56 21.65
C ALA A 19 51.46 25.90 20.15
N ARG A 20 52.64 26.27 19.65
CA ARG A 20 52.94 26.45 18.23
C ARG A 20 53.28 25.07 17.64
N THR A 21 53.07 24.92 16.32
CA THR A 21 53.68 23.87 15.46
C THR A 21 52.93 22.52 15.55
N THR A 22 52.38 21.90 14.51
CA THR A 22 52.57 21.91 13.04
C THR A 22 51.28 21.32 12.44
N ALA A 23 50.72 21.90 11.38
CA ALA A 23 49.62 21.25 10.66
C ALA A 23 50.13 19.94 10.03
N PRO A 24 49.43 18.80 10.23
CA PRO A 24 49.77 17.58 9.51
C PRO A 24 49.49 17.78 8.00
N PRO A 25 50.26 17.14 7.11
CA PRO A 25 49.97 17.19 5.68
C PRO A 25 48.58 16.63 5.44
N THR A 26 47.73 17.40 4.77
CA THR A 26 46.41 16.97 4.30
C THR A 26 46.60 15.70 3.47
N PRO A 27 46.00 14.55 3.84
CA PRO A 27 46.01 13.39 2.96
C PRO A 27 45.26 13.80 1.69
N LEU A 28 45.90 13.67 0.54
CA LEU A 28 45.25 13.73 -0.76
C LEU A 28 44.15 12.66 -0.74
N LEU A 29 42.89 13.10 -0.61
CA LEU A 29 41.73 12.25 -0.75
C LEU A 29 41.68 11.83 -2.22
N VAL A 30 42.31 10.70 -2.53
CA VAL A 30 42.07 10.02 -3.81
C VAL A 30 40.60 9.66 -3.79
N ALA A 31 39.79 10.37 -4.57
CA ALA A 31 38.42 10.00 -4.82
C ALA A 31 38.45 8.63 -5.51
N GLN A 32 38.31 7.56 -4.70
CA GLN A 32 38.00 6.24 -5.23
C GLN A 32 36.58 6.35 -5.78
N SER A 33 36.50 6.52 -7.10
CA SER A 33 35.27 6.34 -7.86
C SER A 33 34.73 4.95 -7.52
N SER A 34 33.62 4.91 -6.78
CA SER A 34 32.88 3.67 -6.59
C SER A 34 32.55 3.11 -7.98
N PRO A 35 32.75 1.81 -8.23
CA PRO A 35 32.33 1.22 -9.49
C PRO A 35 30.83 1.49 -9.69
N PRO A 36 30.36 1.72 -10.92
CA PRO A 36 28.95 1.89 -11.19
C PRO A 36 28.18 0.69 -10.63
N ASN A 37 27.11 0.96 -9.88
CA ASN A 37 26.20 -0.11 -9.44
C ASN A 37 25.82 -0.94 -10.65
N PRO A 38 25.92 -2.29 -10.57
CA PRO A 38 25.44 -3.12 -11.66
C PRO A 38 23.96 -2.79 -11.90
N PRO A 39 23.52 -2.76 -13.17
CA PRO A 39 22.12 -2.57 -13.49
C PRO A 39 21.30 -3.62 -12.73
N PRO A 40 20.10 -3.28 -12.22
CA PRO A 40 19.25 -4.24 -11.52
C PRO A 40 19.07 -5.45 -12.42
N THR A 41 19.54 -6.60 -11.95
CA THR A 41 19.43 -7.86 -12.68
C THR A 41 17.96 -8.10 -12.94
N GLN A 42 17.55 -8.12 -14.21
CA GLN A 42 16.20 -8.51 -14.58
C GLN A 42 16.01 -9.93 -14.05
N ALA A 43 15.25 -10.05 -12.96
CA ALA A 43 14.82 -11.34 -12.48
C ALA A 43 14.03 -11.99 -13.62
N SER A 44 14.54 -13.11 -14.13
CA SER A 44 13.76 -13.99 -14.99
C SER A 44 12.41 -14.23 -14.28
N PRO A 45 11.27 -14.15 -14.98
CA PRO A 45 9.97 -14.41 -14.37
C PRO A 45 9.95 -15.88 -13.97
N THR A 46 10.42 -16.16 -12.75
CA THR A 46 10.21 -17.43 -12.10
C THR A 46 8.71 -17.53 -11.98
N GLN A 47 8.14 -18.54 -12.62
CA GLN A 47 6.71 -18.81 -12.67
C GLN A 47 6.24 -19.17 -11.25
N ALA A 48 6.18 -18.17 -10.38
CA ALA A 48 5.77 -18.32 -9.00
C ALA A 48 4.31 -18.73 -9.02
N SER A 49 4.01 -19.90 -8.45
CA SER A 49 2.63 -20.29 -8.21
C SER A 49 1.98 -19.20 -7.36
N PRO A 50 0.78 -18.70 -7.73
CA PRO A 50 0.13 -17.67 -6.95
C PRO A 50 -0.12 -18.19 -5.53
N ILE A 51 0.43 -17.48 -4.54
CA ILE A 51 0.17 -17.75 -3.13
C ILE A 51 -1.12 -17.00 -2.79
N PHE A 52 -2.22 -17.75 -2.64
CA PHE A 52 -3.48 -17.18 -2.20
C PHE A 52 -3.43 -16.85 -0.71
N GLN A 53 -4.02 -15.71 -0.33
CA GLN A 53 -4.15 -15.33 1.08
C GLN A 53 -5.10 -16.30 1.80
N THR A 54 -4.74 -16.68 3.02
CA THR A 54 -5.64 -17.45 3.89
C THR A 54 -6.70 -16.51 4.45
N TRP A 55 -7.97 -16.86 4.24
CA TRP A 55 -9.10 -16.12 4.80
C TRP A 55 -9.20 -16.43 6.30
N LEU A 56 -9.33 -15.40 7.13
CA LEU A 56 -9.49 -15.51 8.58
C LEU A 56 -10.83 -14.89 8.99
N HIS A 57 -11.48 -15.43 10.02
CA HIS A 57 -12.57 -14.76 10.73
C HIS A 57 -12.14 -14.45 12.16
N TYR A 58 -12.71 -13.41 12.77
CA TYR A 58 -12.47 -13.08 14.17
C TYR A 58 -13.59 -13.68 15.03
N THR A 59 -13.24 -14.59 15.95
CA THR A 59 -14.16 -15.25 16.88
C THR A 59 -13.45 -15.49 18.21
N ASP A 60 -14.19 -15.48 19.32
CA ASP A 60 -13.65 -15.77 20.67
C ASP A 60 -12.32 -15.05 20.96
N ASP A 61 -12.30 -13.74 20.68
CA ASP A 61 -11.16 -12.82 20.84
C ASP A 61 -9.86 -13.20 20.07
N HIS A 62 -9.93 -14.06 19.06
CA HIS A 62 -8.78 -14.40 18.20
C HIS A 62 -9.13 -14.51 16.72
N TRP A 63 -8.11 -14.46 15.86
CA TRP A 63 -8.25 -14.74 14.43
C TRP A 63 -8.11 -16.24 14.18
N ALA A 64 -9.11 -16.83 13.52
CA ALA A 64 -9.13 -18.24 13.17
C ALA A 64 -9.28 -18.44 11.65
N PRO A 65 -8.66 -19.48 11.04
CA PRO A 65 -8.85 -19.78 9.63
C PRO A 65 -10.32 -20.01 9.28
N PHE A 66 -10.78 -19.29 8.24
CA PHE A 66 -12.09 -19.50 7.66
C PHE A 66 -12.15 -20.90 7.04
N SER A 67 -12.67 -21.85 7.81
CA SER A 67 -12.81 -23.24 7.38
C SER A 67 -14.20 -23.41 6.77
N GLN A 68 -14.29 -23.57 5.45
CA GLN A 68 -15.53 -23.96 4.77
C GLN A 68 -15.86 -25.43 5.07
N LYS A 69 -16.02 -25.80 6.36
CA LYS A 69 -16.36 -27.15 6.82
C LYS A 69 -17.87 -27.37 6.95
N SER A 70 -18.65 -26.58 6.23
CA SER A 70 -20.04 -26.90 5.97
C SER A 70 -20.12 -27.30 4.51
N GLN A 71 -19.94 -28.59 4.23
CA GLN A 71 -20.60 -29.20 3.09
C GLN A 71 -22.09 -29.14 3.44
N VAL A 72 -22.68 -27.96 3.30
CA VAL A 72 -24.12 -27.81 3.34
C VAL A 72 -24.59 -28.68 2.18
N ASP A 73 -25.43 -29.66 2.49
CA ASP A 73 -26.09 -30.50 1.50
C ASP A 73 -27.06 -29.60 0.73
N LEU A 74 -26.50 -28.78 -0.17
CA LEU A 74 -27.23 -27.86 -0.99
C LEU A 74 -27.88 -28.69 -2.10
N ASN A 75 -29.00 -29.33 -1.76
CA ASN A 75 -30.04 -29.71 -2.73
C ASN A 75 -30.72 -28.46 -3.33
N HIS A 76 -29.99 -27.36 -3.43
CA HIS A 76 -30.40 -26.17 -4.16
C HIS A 76 -29.82 -26.33 -5.56
N ARG A 77 -30.70 -26.28 -6.55
CA ARG A 77 -30.32 -26.14 -7.96
C ARG A 77 -29.28 -25.02 -8.02
N ALA A 78 -28.03 -25.36 -8.31
CA ALA A 78 -26.92 -24.42 -8.27
C ALA A 78 -27.05 -23.50 -9.49
N GLU A 79 -27.89 -22.48 -9.36
CA GLU A 79 -27.91 -21.40 -10.33
C GLU A 79 -26.54 -20.72 -10.31
N PRO A 80 -25.96 -20.42 -11.48
CA PRO A 80 -24.62 -19.84 -11.55
C PRO A 80 -24.62 -18.47 -10.86
N PHE A 81 -23.75 -18.35 -9.86
CA PHE A 81 -23.49 -17.10 -9.16
C PHE A 81 -22.35 -16.36 -9.85
N HIS A 82 -22.61 -15.18 -10.39
CA HIS A 82 -21.59 -14.37 -11.07
C HIS A 82 -21.21 -13.16 -10.22
N LEU A 83 -19.93 -13.10 -9.88
CA LEU A 83 -19.29 -12.00 -9.16
C LEU A 83 -18.34 -11.27 -10.09
N ILE A 84 -18.52 -9.95 -10.24
CA ILE A 84 -17.55 -9.08 -10.90
C ILE A 84 -16.85 -8.23 -9.85
N THR A 85 -15.52 -8.18 -9.93
CA THR A 85 -14.70 -7.18 -9.23
C THR A 85 -14.01 -6.30 -10.25
N TRP A 86 -14.06 -4.98 -10.09
CA TRP A 86 -13.45 -4.05 -11.02
C TRP A 86 -12.88 -2.81 -10.31
N ASN A 87 -11.63 -2.46 -10.62
CA ASN A 87 -11.05 -1.19 -10.20
C ASN A 87 -11.34 -0.12 -11.25
N VAL A 88 -12.19 0.86 -10.88
CA VAL A 88 -12.61 1.93 -11.80
C VAL A 88 -11.49 2.94 -12.01
N ASP A 89 -10.64 3.16 -10.98
CA ASP A 89 -9.61 4.21 -10.93
C ASP A 89 -10.16 5.52 -11.50
N SER A 90 -11.15 6.06 -10.79
CA SER A 90 -11.84 7.30 -11.18
C SER A 90 -10.95 8.53 -11.17
N SER A 91 -9.77 8.43 -10.59
CA SER A 91 -8.70 9.44 -10.58
C SER A 91 -7.86 9.47 -11.85
N ALA A 92 -7.98 8.48 -12.73
CA ALA A 92 -7.19 8.41 -13.95
C ALA A 92 -7.42 9.62 -14.86
N PRO A 93 -6.41 10.03 -15.66
CA PRO A 93 -6.62 10.97 -16.75
C PRO A 93 -7.57 10.33 -17.77
N SER A 94 -8.83 10.79 -17.79
CA SER A 94 -9.96 10.25 -18.57
C SER A 94 -10.63 9.00 -17.97
N PRO A 95 -11.42 9.15 -16.90
CA PRO A 95 -12.18 8.04 -16.30
C PRO A 95 -13.44 7.68 -17.10
N GLN A 96 -13.92 8.60 -17.94
CA GLN A 96 -15.17 8.49 -18.69
C GLN A 96 -15.21 7.27 -19.64
N PRO A 97 -14.19 7.02 -20.48
CA PRO A 97 -14.18 5.84 -21.35
C PRO A 97 -14.25 4.53 -20.56
N ARG A 98 -13.54 4.45 -19.43
CA ARG A 98 -13.58 3.26 -18.56
C ARG A 98 -14.97 3.05 -17.98
N MET A 99 -15.61 4.12 -17.50
CA MET A 99 -16.97 4.09 -16.99
C MET A 99 -17.98 3.64 -18.06
N SER A 100 -17.87 4.19 -19.27
CA SER A 100 -18.74 3.81 -20.40
C SER A 100 -18.55 2.35 -20.80
N THR A 101 -17.30 1.87 -20.87
CA THR A 101 -17.01 0.46 -21.15
C THR A 101 -17.58 -0.45 -20.06
N PHE A 102 -17.43 -0.05 -18.79
CA PHE A 102 -17.99 -0.81 -17.68
C PHE A 102 -19.51 -0.90 -17.73
N LEU A 103 -20.20 0.22 -17.96
CA LEU A 103 -21.66 0.23 -18.15
C LEU A 103 -22.09 -0.65 -19.33
N HIS A 104 -21.35 -0.64 -20.44
CA HIS A 104 -21.63 -1.50 -21.58
C HIS A 104 -21.47 -2.99 -21.24
N ILE A 105 -20.46 -3.35 -20.44
CA ILE A 105 -20.27 -4.72 -19.94
C ILE A 105 -21.44 -5.11 -19.03
N LEU A 106 -21.86 -4.24 -18.12
CA LEU A 106 -23.02 -4.51 -17.25
C LEU A 106 -24.29 -4.75 -18.06
N GLN A 107 -24.56 -3.92 -19.06
CA GLN A 107 -25.75 -4.05 -19.92
C GLN A 107 -25.73 -5.32 -20.79
N SER A 108 -24.54 -5.78 -21.20
CA SER A 108 -24.39 -6.99 -22.00
C SER A 108 -24.34 -8.27 -21.17
N THR A 109 -24.20 -8.17 -19.84
CA THR A 109 -24.13 -9.33 -18.96
C THR A 109 -25.49 -9.58 -18.30
N THR A 110 -26.18 -10.61 -18.76
CA THR A 110 -27.59 -10.90 -18.36
C THR A 110 -27.74 -11.57 -16.99
N THR A 111 -26.67 -11.93 -16.31
CA THR A 111 -26.73 -12.79 -15.09
C THR A 111 -25.76 -12.35 -14.00
N LEU A 112 -25.68 -11.06 -13.66
CA LEU A 112 -24.82 -10.60 -12.56
C LEU A 112 -25.50 -10.74 -11.21
N SER A 113 -24.82 -11.38 -10.26
CA SER A 113 -25.32 -11.54 -8.88
C SER A 113 -24.78 -10.45 -7.96
N ILE A 114 -23.47 -10.17 -8.03
CA ILE A 114 -22.83 -9.12 -7.23
C ILE A 114 -21.75 -8.42 -8.05
N ILE A 115 -21.64 -7.10 -7.88
CA ILE A 115 -20.59 -6.27 -8.46
C ILE A 115 -19.87 -5.54 -7.32
N LEU A 116 -18.54 -5.66 -7.27
CA LEU A 116 -17.67 -4.98 -6.32
C LEU A 116 -16.76 -4.01 -7.08
N LEU A 117 -16.79 -2.72 -6.70
CA LEU A 117 -16.00 -1.69 -7.36
C LEU A 117 -14.97 -1.07 -6.41
N GLN A 118 -13.75 -0.85 -6.90
CA GLN A 118 -12.71 -0.09 -6.20
C GLN A 118 -12.46 1.26 -6.87
N GLU A 119 -11.97 2.23 -6.09
CA GLU A 119 -11.54 3.56 -6.52
C GLU A 119 -12.61 4.34 -7.32
N VAL A 120 -13.88 4.18 -6.95
CA VAL A 120 -15.01 4.93 -7.53
C VAL A 120 -15.20 6.25 -6.81
N SER A 121 -15.23 7.36 -7.56
CA SER A 121 -15.57 8.66 -7.01
C SER A 121 -17.07 8.78 -6.74
N LYS A 122 -17.46 9.67 -5.82
CA LYS A 122 -18.87 9.89 -5.47
C LYS A 122 -19.74 10.25 -6.68
N GLU A 123 -19.21 11.05 -7.61
CA GLU A 123 -19.89 11.46 -8.83
C GLU A 123 -20.13 10.28 -9.77
N HIS A 124 -19.11 9.44 -9.99
CA HIS A 124 -19.24 8.25 -10.83
C HIS A 124 -20.16 7.20 -10.22
N LEU A 125 -20.17 7.04 -8.89
CA LEU A 125 -21.12 6.17 -8.21
C LEU A 125 -22.56 6.65 -8.43
N ALA A 126 -22.81 7.96 -8.37
CA ALA A 126 -24.14 8.51 -8.65
C ALA A 126 -24.59 8.22 -10.09
N ILE A 127 -23.68 8.33 -11.06
CA ILE A 127 -23.95 7.99 -12.47
C ILE A 127 -24.31 6.50 -12.61
N LEU A 128 -23.53 5.62 -11.98
CA LEU A 128 -23.77 4.17 -11.97
C LEU A 128 -25.14 3.83 -11.37
N LEU A 129 -25.50 4.43 -10.23
CA LEU A 129 -26.78 4.18 -9.56
C LEU A 129 -27.98 4.80 -10.30
N SER A 130 -27.76 5.83 -11.13
CA SER A 130 -28.79 6.45 -11.96
C SER A 130 -29.05 5.70 -13.27
N SER A 131 -28.18 4.76 -13.63
CA SER A 131 -28.34 3.91 -14.82
C SER A 131 -28.85 2.54 -14.37
N PRO A 132 -30.08 2.13 -14.78
CA PRO A 132 -30.67 0.86 -14.40
C PRO A 132 -29.94 -0.36 -14.98
#